data_AF-A0A957N4Q3-F1
#
_entry.id   AF-A0A957N4Q3-F1
#
_cell.length_a   1.000
_cell.length_b   1.000
_cell.length_c   1.000
_cell.angle_alpha   90.00
_cell.angle_beta   90.00
_cell.angle_gamma   90.00
#
_symmetry.space_group_name_H-M   'P 1'
#
loop_
_entity.id
_entity.type
_entity.pdbx_description
1 polymer ?
#
loop_
_entity_poly.entity_id
_entity_poly.type
_entity_poly.pdbx_seq_one_letter_code
_entity_poly.pdbx_strand_id
1 'polypeptide(L)' 'MTTELQRWETALKAVESLSPTDQLKLIRELLLRLQGSVAPSEERVDLLSLSGVGAELWEQVDVQRYINEERDSWHA' A
#
# COMPACT_ATOMS: atom_id res chain seq x y z
N MET A 1 -30.12 11.79 18.27
CA MET A 1 -29.18 12.37 17.28
C MET A 1 -28.07 13.22 17.92
N THR A 2 -28.25 13.81 19.10
CA THR A 2 -27.20 14.62 19.77
C THR A 2 -26.03 13.80 20.35
N THR A 3 -26.28 12.54 20.72
CA THR A 3 -25.28 11.69 21.40
C THR A 3 -24.12 11.26 20.50
N GLU A 4 -24.36 11.02 19.21
CA GLU A 4 -23.29 10.62 18.28
C GLU A 4 -22.36 11.80 17.94
N LEU A 5 -22.94 12.98 17.72
CA LEU A 5 -22.16 14.20 17.51
C LEU A 5 -21.29 14.54 18.74
N GLN A 6 -21.86 14.39 19.95
CA GLN A 6 -21.12 14.61 21.19
C GLN A 6 -19.98 13.59 21.37
N ARG A 7 -20.16 12.33 20.96
CA ARG A 7 -19.10 11.31 20.97
C ARG A 7 -17.99 11.64 19.97
N TRP A 8 -18.35 12.10 18.78
CA TRP A 8 -17.40 12.52 17.75
C TRP A 8 -16.52 13.69 18.23
N GLU A 9 -17.14 14.75 18.73
CA GLU A 9 -16.42 15.93 19.22
C GLU A 9 -15.49 15.59 20.40
N THR A 10 -15.93 14.70 21.29
CA THR A 10 -15.09 14.24 22.42
C THR A 10 -13.88 13.46 21.92
N ALA A 11 -14.06 12.59 20.92
CA ALA A 11 -12.95 11.86 20.30
C ALA A 11 -11.96 12.81 19.62
N LEU A 12 -12.45 13.81 18.88
CA LEU A 12 -11.60 14.79 18.21
C LEU A 12 -10.73 15.57 19.21
N LYS A 13 -11.34 16.10 20.28
CA LYS A 13 -10.60 16.81 21.34
C LYS A 13 -9.54 15.94 22.02
N ALA A 14 -9.85 14.66 22.22
CA ALA A 14 -8.90 13.72 22.80
C ALA A 14 -7.66 13.54 21.88
N VAL A 15 -7.86 13.43 20.56
CA VAL A 15 -6.76 13.34 19.59
C VAL A 15 -5.93 14.63 19.54
N GLU A 16 -6.58 15.78 19.54
CA GLU A 16 -5.90 17.09 19.50
C GLU A 16 -5.00 17.33 20.72
N SER A 17 -5.32 16.73 21.87
CA SER A 17 -4.49 16.81 23.09
C SER A 17 -3.21 15.94 23.05
N LEU A 18 -3.06 15.05 22.07
CA LEU A 18 -1.89 14.20 21.92
C LEU A 18 -0.74 14.95 21.24
N SER A 19 0.50 14.52 21.49
CA SER A 19 1.66 14.97 20.73
C SER A 19 1.52 14.59 19.24
N PRO A 20 2.14 15.33 18.29
CA PRO A 20 2.09 14.97 16.87
C PRO A 20 2.55 13.53 16.59
N THR A 21 3.55 13.06 17.33
CA THR A 21 4.04 11.67 17.23
C THR A 21 2.98 10.65 17.67
N ASP A 22 2.26 10.93 18.75
CA ASP A 22 1.23 10.01 19.25
C ASP A 22 -0.06 10.06 18.44
N GLN A 23 -0.38 11.22 17.84
CA GLN A 23 -1.44 11.32 16.83
C GLN A 23 -1.15 10.40 15.63
N LEU A 24 0.09 10.42 15.11
CA LEU A 24 0.49 9.54 14.00
C LEU A 24 0.44 8.05 14.38
N LYS A 25 0.86 7.69 15.60
CA LYS A 25 0.72 6.31 16.10
C LYS A 25 -0.75 5.90 16.17
N LEU A 26 -1.63 6.77 16.67
CA LEU A 26 -3.06 6.48 16.77
C LEU A 26 -3.70 6.29 15.40
N ILE A 27 -3.36 7.14 14.41
CA ILE A 27 -3.83 6.99 13.02
C ILE A 27 -3.44 5.61 12.48
N ARG A 28 -2.17 5.20 12.68
CA ARG A 28 -1.69 3.89 12.23
C ARG A 28 -2.45 2.74 12.89
N GLU A 29 -2.66 2.80 14.20
CA GLU A 29 -3.40 1.77 14.94
C GLU A 29 -4.86 1.67 14.50
N LEU A 30 -5.53 2.81 14.27
CA LEU A 30 -6.90 2.84 13.76
C LEU A 30 -6.97 2.25 12.34
N LEU A 31 -6.01 2.58 11.47
CA LEU A 31 -5.95 2.04 10.12
C LEU A 31 -5.81 0.51 10.12
N LEU A 32 -4.88 -0.04 10.92
CA LEU A 32 -4.68 -1.49 11.05
C LEU A 32 -5.94 -2.22 11.55
N ARG A 33 -6.62 -1.63 12.54
CA ARG A 33 -7.85 -2.22 13.11
C ARG A 33 -9.02 -2.18 12.11
N LEU A 34 -9.12 -1.10 11.34
CA LEU A 34 -10.18 -0.93 10.34
C LEU A 34 -9.93 -1.77 9.09
N GLN A 35 -8.67 -1.99 8.69
CA GLN A 35 -8.31 -2.90 7.60
C GLN A 35 -8.84 -4.32 7.86
N GLY A 36 -8.76 -4.81 9.10
CA GLY A 36 -9.31 -6.11 9.48
C GLY A 36 -10.84 -6.18 9.51
N SER A 37 -11.54 -5.04 9.60
CA SER A 37 -13.02 -4.99 9.66
C SER A 37 -13.70 -4.54 8.36
N VAL A 38 -12.96 -3.90 7.44
CA VAL A 38 -13.51 -3.29 6.21
C VAL A 38 -13.14 -4.08 4.94
N ALA A 39 -12.20 -5.03 5.00
CA ALA A 39 -11.89 -5.86 3.84
C ALA A 39 -12.76 -7.15 3.83
N PRO A 40 -13.79 -7.28 2.95
CA PRO A 40 -14.14 -8.59 2.44
C PRO A 40 -12.89 -9.09 1.70
N SER A 41 -12.20 -10.08 2.27
CA SER A 41 -11.01 -10.75 1.74
C SER A 41 -10.30 -9.96 0.64
N GLU A 42 -9.27 -9.19 0.98
CA GLU A 42 -8.29 -8.82 -0.04
C GLU A 42 -7.92 -10.10 -0.77
N GLU A 43 -8.36 -10.21 -2.02
CA GLU A 43 -8.00 -11.31 -2.89
C GLU A 43 -6.47 -11.29 -2.87
N ARG A 44 -5.91 -12.34 -2.25
CA ARG A 44 -4.48 -12.45 -1.96
C ARG A 44 -3.76 -12.09 -3.25
N VAL A 45 -2.98 -11.01 -3.27
CA VAL A 45 -2.31 -10.52 -4.48
C VAL A 45 -1.50 -11.68 -5.05
N ASP A 46 -2.04 -12.31 -6.09
CA ASP A 46 -1.40 -13.45 -6.72
C ASP A 46 -0.45 -12.91 -7.76
N LEU A 47 0.85 -12.97 -7.46
CA LEU A 47 1.88 -12.55 -8.40
C LEU A 47 1.81 -13.37 -9.71
N LEU A 48 1.23 -14.58 -9.68
CA LEU A 48 1.02 -15.40 -10.87
C LEU A 48 -0.09 -14.87 -11.78
N SER A 49 -0.99 -14.00 -11.27
CA SER A 49 -1.99 -13.31 -12.10
C SER A 49 -1.36 -12.37 -13.14
N LEU A 50 -0.10 -11.95 -12.92
CA LEU A 50 0.67 -11.12 -13.84
C LEU A 50 1.52 -11.94 -14.82
N SER A 51 1.47 -13.27 -14.75
CA SER A 51 2.23 -14.13 -15.66
C SER A 51 1.80 -13.90 -17.12
N GLY A 52 2.78 -13.75 -18.01
CA GLY A 52 2.54 -13.50 -19.43
C GLY A 52 2.21 -12.04 -19.79
N VAL A 53 1.96 -11.17 -18.81
CA VAL A 53 1.77 -9.73 -19.07
C VAL A 53 3.06 -9.16 -19.65
N GLY A 54 2.97 -8.61 -20.87
CA GLY A 54 4.10 -8.00 -21.58
C GLY A 54 4.96 -8.98 -22.40
N ALA A 55 4.63 -10.27 -22.47
CA ALA A 55 5.39 -11.23 -23.28
C ALA A 55 5.51 -10.80 -24.76
N GLU A 56 4.41 -10.32 -25.34
CA GLU A 56 4.35 -9.81 -26.72
C GLU A 56 5.28 -8.62 -26.98
N LEU A 57 5.54 -7.80 -25.95
CA LEU A 57 6.47 -6.66 -26.05
C LEU A 57 7.92 -7.14 -26.18
N TRP A 58 8.25 -8.26 -25.52
CA TRP A 58 9.59 -8.84 -25.53
C TRP A 58 9.87 -9.66 -26.80
N GLU A 59 8.86 -10.09 -27.56
CA GLU A 59 9.06 -10.83 -28.81
C GLU A 59 9.82 -10.02 -29.88
N GLN A 60 9.70 -8.69 -29.82
CA GLN A 60 10.36 -7.77 -30.77
C GLN A 60 11.77 -7.35 -30.32
N VAL A 61 12.21 -7.83 -29.16
CA VAL A 61 13.50 -7.48 -28.55
C VAL A 61 14.38 -8.72 -28.53
N ASP A 62 15.65 -8.57 -28.95
CA ASP A 62 16.66 -9.57 -28.64
C ASP A 62 16.97 -9.52 -27.14
N VAL A 63 16.26 -10.36 -26.38
CA VAL A 63 16.33 -10.41 -24.92
C VAL A 63 17.74 -10.69 -24.43
N GLN A 64 18.48 -11.57 -25.12
CA GLN A 64 19.83 -11.94 -24.71
C GLN A 64 20.80 -10.78 -24.89
N ARG A 65 20.70 -10.08 -26.03
CA ARG A 65 21.49 -8.87 -26.25
C ARG A 65 21.17 -7.79 -25.22
N TYR A 66 19.88 -7.52 -24.98
CA TYR A 66 19.45 -6.50 -24.02
C TYR A 66 20.00 -6.78 -22.60
N ILE A 67 19.91 -8.03 -22.13
CA ILE A 67 20.44 -8.41 -20.81
C ILE A 67 21.96 -8.22 -20.75
N ASN A 68 22.69 -8.57 -21.81
CA ASN A 68 24.14 -8.40 -21.83
C ASN A 68 24.54 -6.92 -21.78
N GLU A 69 23.86 -6.06 -22.55
CA GLU A 69 24.08 -4.60 -22.54
C GLU A 69 23.82 -4.00 -21.15
N GLU A 70 22.73 -4.40 -20.48
CA GLU A 70 22.43 -3.94 -19.11
C GLU A 70 23.51 -4.40 -18.11
N ARG A 71 23.96 -5.66 -18.19
CA ARG A 71 25.01 -6.19 -17.31
C ARG A 71 26.33 -5.47 -17.51
N ASP A 72 26.72 -5.23 -18.75
CA ASP A 72 27.96 -4.52 -19.07
C ASP A 72 27.89 -3.07 -18.58
N SER A 73 26.71 -2.43 -18.63
CA SER A 73 26.52 -1.06 -18.11
C SER A 73 26.67 -0.92 -16.59
N TRP A 74 26.50 -2.01 -15.83
CA TRP A 74 26.71 -2.03 -14.37
C TRP A 74 28.15 -2.35 -13.98
N HIS A 75 28.94 -2.83 -14.95
CA HIS A 75 30.37 -3.15 -14.79
C HIS A 75 31.29 -2.10 -15.43
N ALA A 76 30.72 -1.05 -16.02
CA ALA A 76 31.41 0.11 -16.59
C ALA A 76 31.49 1.28 -15.59
#